data_AF-A0A812LZW7-F1
#
_entry.id   AF-A0A812LZW7-F1
#
_cell.length_a   1.000
_cell.length_b   1.000
_cell.length_c   1.000
_cell.angle_alpha   90.00
_cell.angle_beta   90.00
_cell.angle_gamma   90.00
#
_symmetry.space_group_name_H-M   'P 1'
#
loop_
_entity.id
_entity.type
_entity.pdbx_description
1 polymer ?
#
loop_
_entity_poly.entity_id
_entity_poly.type
_entity_poly.pdbx_seq_one_letter_code
_entity_poly.pdbx_strand_id
1 'polypeptide(L)'
;MASDNDSERGERRHTERAISLHESVSPDRWCVNWADLKYLKQEVRQAIKNGEITPPDDGSDDFLGTAENYGPSIYTVTDQHIKPITQRAGKMSWALMRHPEGLDCDVFISHAWQEGIFEFLSKVLHSRPRHARHAWCCMLANPQHLDIAAMLQSPRHSPFAVALEASTTVLVVPNRLCSVYTRLWCAYEAYLAQEQGKIILIARASNWRRVCNAMWYMALAAFVGSALAVLLDFQGWTRYVNLGVTCVAAIAGVGSMVTAKNTLRVALNFIGEVMCWYLVVEWDTVGGLYSRHPSPFLDYVAAVTQRAWIVCLAATFFLLEVDRINSEVTGWEAQQLARGYTGSIVHATCSRPEDDEAIRREIGGTVEAVDYAIQVLMSAGMSTPTLREVAARGVCIHQAANPAIALPMLLLGPFLMLTFVTLIFDSIYLRDSNPEWFARLLPLRATTVLQRVIMLLKIRCSPRDERCYIYLVIQKCATVYLAFITPAMVKCQLNGYLSYDSTSTWFLIPPIAYSTMLAFVMLGFRRTANLPCGLYLLQMFLARGFRTLFMTTTGCGAPPNEDSESDSESEIGTDTS
;
A
#
# COMPACT_ATOMS: atom_id res chain seq x y z
N MET A 1 -53.16 -24.44 21.64
CA MET A 1 -54.10 -23.29 21.54
C MET A 1 -53.71 -22.13 22.45
N ALA A 2 -53.67 -22.25 23.79
CA ALA A 2 -53.21 -21.13 24.63
C ALA A 2 -51.70 -20.85 24.50
N SER A 3 -50.87 -21.90 24.38
CA SER A 3 -49.42 -21.80 24.17
C SER A 3 -49.02 -21.14 22.84
N ASP A 4 -49.80 -21.39 21.78
CA ASP A 4 -49.48 -20.92 20.43
C ASP A 4 -49.72 -19.40 20.32
N ASN A 5 -50.78 -18.91 20.98
CA ASN A 5 -51.10 -17.48 21.02
C ASN A 5 -50.03 -16.66 21.76
N ASP A 6 -49.38 -17.22 22.79
CA ASP A 6 -48.33 -16.51 23.52
C ASP A 6 -47.02 -16.44 22.72
N SER A 7 -46.69 -17.49 21.96
CA SER A 7 -45.54 -17.49 21.04
C SER A 7 -45.69 -16.45 19.93
N GLU A 8 -46.87 -16.40 19.27
CA GLU A 8 -47.13 -15.41 18.22
C GLU A 8 -47.08 -13.96 18.75
N ARG A 9 -47.60 -13.73 19.96
CA ARG A 9 -47.54 -12.41 20.61
C ARG A 9 -46.11 -12.00 20.92
N GLY A 10 -45.27 -12.93 21.39
CA GLY A 10 -43.85 -12.70 21.62
C GLY A 10 -43.13 -12.30 20.33
N GLU A 11 -43.35 -13.06 19.26
CA GLU A 11 -42.71 -12.81 17.97
C GLU A 11 -43.10 -11.45 17.36
N ARG A 12 -44.38 -11.07 17.44
CA ARG A 12 -44.83 -9.74 16.99
C ARG A 12 -44.16 -8.63 17.78
N ARG A 13 -44.09 -8.73 19.11
CA ARG A 13 -43.42 -7.73 19.97
C ARG A 13 -41.93 -7.58 19.65
N HIS A 14 -41.24 -8.69 19.39
CA HIS A 14 -39.83 -8.64 18.98
C HIS A 14 -39.66 -7.92 17.63
N THR A 15 -40.55 -8.21 16.69
CA THR A 15 -40.54 -7.58 15.35
C THR A 15 -40.81 -6.06 15.44
N GLU A 16 -41.82 -5.64 16.21
CA GLU A 16 -42.14 -4.23 16.45
C GLU A 16 -40.97 -3.48 17.11
N ARG A 17 -40.31 -4.11 18.10
CA ARG A 17 -39.12 -3.54 18.75
C ARG A 17 -37.96 -3.38 17.78
N ALA A 18 -37.71 -4.36 16.91
CA ALA A 18 -36.67 -4.28 15.90
C ALA A 18 -36.93 -3.14 14.92
N ILE A 19 -38.16 -3.03 14.41
CA ILE A 19 -38.59 -1.97 13.50
C ILE A 19 -38.40 -0.61 14.17
N SER A 20 -38.96 -0.42 15.36
CA SER A 20 -38.84 0.84 16.12
C SER A 20 -37.38 1.22 16.36
N LEU A 21 -36.50 0.26 16.63
CA LEU A 21 -35.08 0.52 16.81
C LEU A 21 -34.43 1.03 15.50
N HIS A 22 -34.70 0.40 14.36
CA HIS A 22 -34.16 0.83 13.05
C HIS A 22 -34.78 2.14 12.56
N GLU A 23 -36.01 2.46 12.96
CA GLU A 23 -36.61 3.78 12.71
C GLU A 23 -36.01 4.88 13.58
N SER A 24 -35.64 4.54 14.83
CA SER A 24 -35.08 5.50 15.78
C SER A 24 -33.58 5.79 15.57
N VAL A 25 -32.84 4.83 15.00
CA VAL A 25 -31.40 4.95 14.76
C VAL A 25 -31.18 5.07 13.25
N SER A 26 -30.60 6.18 12.81
CA SER A 26 -30.34 6.42 11.39
C SER A 26 -29.43 5.35 10.77
N PRO A 27 -29.63 4.95 9.50
CA PRO A 27 -28.86 3.88 8.86
C PRO A 27 -27.34 4.06 8.81
N ASP A 28 -26.87 5.30 8.75
CA ASP A 28 -25.45 5.64 8.86
C ASP A 28 -24.86 5.36 10.24
N ARG A 29 -25.69 5.01 11.23
CA ARG A 29 -25.26 4.59 12.56
C ARG A 29 -25.35 3.08 12.79
N TRP A 30 -25.74 2.29 11.79
CA TRP A 30 -25.78 0.82 11.89
C TRP A 30 -24.39 0.21 11.66
N CYS A 31 -23.38 0.73 12.36
CA CYS A 31 -22.00 0.33 12.21
C CYS A 31 -21.55 -0.64 13.30
N VAL A 32 -20.45 -1.34 13.00
CA VAL A 32 -19.73 -2.20 13.95
C VAL A 32 -18.35 -1.60 14.22
N ASN A 33 -17.78 -1.90 15.39
CA ASN A 33 -16.39 -1.56 15.66
C ASN A 33 -15.45 -2.72 15.26
N TRP A 34 -14.14 -2.46 15.25
CA TRP A 34 -13.15 -3.47 14.85
C TRP A 34 -13.04 -4.67 15.81
N ALA A 35 -13.47 -4.53 17.06
CA ALA A 35 -13.52 -5.64 18.01
C ALA A 35 -14.67 -6.59 17.67
N ASP A 36 -15.82 -6.08 17.21
CA ASP A 36 -16.94 -6.90 16.75
C ASP A 36 -16.56 -7.75 15.53
N LEU A 37 -15.79 -7.20 14.58
CA LEU A 37 -15.29 -7.97 13.42
C LEU A 37 -14.31 -9.08 13.83
N LYS A 38 -13.46 -8.83 14.82
CA LYS A 38 -12.57 -9.86 15.39
C LYS A 38 -13.36 -10.93 16.14
N TYR A 39 -14.39 -10.53 16.88
CA TYR A 39 -15.30 -11.41 17.59
C TYR A 39 -16.06 -12.30 16.61
N LEU A 40 -16.65 -11.74 15.54
CA LEU A 40 -17.31 -12.49 14.49
C LEU A 40 -16.38 -13.56 13.87
N LYS A 41 -15.10 -13.22 13.64
CA LYS A 41 -14.11 -14.20 13.15
C LYS A 41 -13.96 -15.40 14.10
N GLN A 42 -13.97 -15.16 15.41
CA GLN A 42 -13.83 -16.19 16.42
C GLN A 42 -15.10 -17.04 16.52
N GLU A 43 -16.26 -16.40 16.54
CA GLU A 43 -17.57 -17.06 16.61
C GLU A 43 -17.80 -17.99 15.42
N VAL A 44 -17.54 -17.51 14.19
CA VAL A 44 -17.70 -18.33 12.98
C VAL A 44 -16.76 -19.53 13.00
N ARG A 45 -15.51 -19.37 13.47
CA ARG A 45 -14.59 -20.50 13.64
C ARG A 45 -15.09 -21.52 14.65
N GLN A 46 -15.67 -21.05 15.75
CA GLN A 46 -16.20 -21.93 16.78
C GLN A 46 -17.45 -22.65 16.28
N ALA A 47 -18.35 -21.95 15.58
CA ALA A 47 -19.56 -22.51 14.98
C ALA A 47 -19.23 -23.60 13.94
N ILE A 48 -18.20 -23.40 13.09
CA ILE A 48 -17.71 -24.46 12.19
C ILE A 48 -17.20 -25.67 12.97
N LYS A 49 -16.39 -25.46 14.03
CA LYS A 49 -15.87 -26.56 14.86
C LYS A 49 -16.97 -27.34 15.57
N ASN A 50 -18.05 -26.66 15.94
CA ASN A 50 -19.21 -27.26 16.59
C ASN A 50 -20.16 -27.95 15.60
N GLY A 51 -19.94 -27.82 14.28
CA GLY A 51 -20.86 -28.30 13.26
C GLY A 51 -22.15 -27.48 13.15
N GLU A 52 -22.18 -26.26 13.70
CA GLU A 52 -23.30 -25.32 13.57
C GLU A 52 -23.32 -24.62 12.20
N ILE A 53 -22.14 -24.47 11.59
CA ILE A 53 -22.00 -24.02 10.19
C ILE A 53 -21.47 -25.17 9.36
N THR A 54 -22.25 -25.62 8.38
CA THR A 54 -21.94 -26.71 7.45
C THR A 54 -22.07 -26.25 6.01
N PRO A 55 -21.31 -26.85 5.06
CA PRO A 55 -21.53 -26.62 3.63
C PRO A 55 -23.00 -26.84 3.25
N PRO A 56 -23.58 -25.96 2.43
CA PRO A 56 -24.93 -26.18 1.90
C PRO A 56 -24.99 -27.45 1.05
N ASP A 57 -26.12 -28.16 1.12
CA ASP A 57 -26.35 -29.42 0.38
C ASP A 57 -26.32 -29.24 -1.15
N ASP A 58 -26.57 -28.01 -1.64
CA ASP A 58 -26.56 -27.68 -3.07
C ASP A 58 -25.16 -27.49 -3.66
N GLY A 59 -24.11 -27.56 -2.83
CA GLY A 59 -22.73 -27.38 -3.25
C GLY A 59 -22.37 -25.95 -3.65
N SER A 60 -23.22 -24.96 -3.35
CA SER A 60 -22.96 -23.55 -3.66
C SER A 60 -21.74 -22.98 -2.93
N ASP A 61 -21.32 -23.62 -1.83
CA ASP A 61 -20.22 -23.18 -0.97
C ASP A 61 -19.50 -24.36 -0.32
N ASP A 62 -18.57 -24.98 -1.06
CA ASP A 62 -17.67 -26.00 -0.52
C ASP A 62 -16.44 -25.37 0.13
N PHE A 63 -16.55 -25.13 1.44
CA PHE A 63 -15.46 -24.57 2.23
C PHE A 63 -14.68 -25.61 3.03
N LEU A 64 -14.98 -26.92 2.98
CA LEU A 64 -14.32 -27.92 3.84
C LEU A 64 -12.81 -28.03 3.58
N GLY A 65 -12.40 -28.02 2.31
CA GLY A 65 -10.98 -28.10 1.92
C GLY A 65 -10.19 -26.80 2.14
N THR A 66 -10.88 -25.67 2.32
CA THR A 66 -10.23 -24.34 2.36
C THR A 66 -10.65 -23.48 3.55
N ALA A 67 -11.30 -24.11 4.54
CA ALA A 67 -11.94 -23.47 5.69
C ALA A 67 -10.98 -22.61 6.50
N GLU A 68 -9.69 -22.95 6.59
CA GLU A 68 -8.77 -22.20 7.44
C GLU A 68 -8.46 -20.80 6.91
N ASN A 69 -8.33 -20.68 5.59
CA ASN A 69 -7.84 -19.45 4.93
C ASN A 69 -8.99 -18.58 4.43
N TYR A 70 -10.01 -19.18 3.80
CA TYR A 70 -11.12 -18.43 3.20
C TYR A 70 -12.40 -18.52 4.04
N GLY A 71 -12.69 -19.69 4.61
CA GLY A 71 -13.93 -19.94 5.35
C GLY A 71 -15.17 -20.01 4.44
N PRO A 72 -16.36 -20.22 5.03
CA PRO A 72 -17.64 -20.20 4.31
C PRO A 72 -17.90 -18.85 3.66
N SER A 73 -18.70 -18.87 2.59
CA SER A 73 -19.26 -17.68 1.98
C SER A 73 -20.07 -16.85 2.98
N ILE A 74 -20.19 -15.55 2.72
CA ILE A 74 -21.02 -14.67 3.54
C ILE A 74 -22.50 -15.06 3.47
N TYR A 75 -22.97 -15.66 2.37
CA TYR A 75 -24.32 -16.25 2.30
C TYR A 75 -24.52 -17.29 3.40
N THR A 76 -23.64 -18.29 3.47
CA THR A 76 -23.69 -19.37 4.46
C THR A 76 -23.58 -18.83 5.88
N VAL A 77 -22.63 -17.92 6.15
CA VAL A 77 -22.49 -17.30 7.48
C VAL A 77 -23.71 -16.50 7.89
N THR A 78 -24.30 -15.77 6.94
CA THR A 78 -25.48 -14.96 7.24
C THR A 78 -26.66 -15.85 7.60
N ASP A 79 -26.87 -16.91 6.84
CA ASP A 79 -28.01 -17.81 7.01
C ASP A 79 -27.89 -18.71 8.25
N GLN A 80 -26.73 -19.34 8.44
CA GLN A 80 -26.54 -20.34 9.49
C GLN A 80 -26.06 -19.75 10.82
N HIS A 81 -25.57 -18.50 10.85
CA HIS A 81 -25.01 -17.90 12.06
C HIS A 81 -25.60 -16.53 12.41
N ILE A 82 -25.52 -15.54 11.51
CA ILE A 82 -25.97 -14.17 11.81
C ILE A 82 -27.49 -14.14 12.06
N LYS A 83 -28.28 -14.76 11.19
CA LYS A 83 -29.74 -14.84 11.33
C LYS A 83 -30.15 -15.52 12.64
N PRO A 84 -29.70 -16.75 12.99
CA PRO A 84 -30.09 -17.37 14.27
C PRO A 84 -29.75 -16.56 15.52
N ILE A 85 -28.62 -15.85 15.52
CA ILE A 85 -28.23 -15.00 16.65
C ILE A 85 -29.12 -13.76 16.73
N THR A 86 -29.30 -13.04 15.62
CA THR A 86 -30.11 -11.82 15.57
C THR A 86 -31.60 -12.09 15.79
N GLN A 87 -32.12 -13.26 15.39
CA GLN A 87 -33.48 -13.70 15.69
C GLN A 87 -33.71 -13.77 17.21
N ARG A 88 -32.79 -14.43 17.94
CA ARG A 88 -32.85 -14.56 19.41
C ARG A 88 -32.69 -13.22 20.13
N ALA A 89 -31.97 -12.28 19.53
CA ALA A 89 -31.84 -10.92 20.03
C ALA A 89 -33.08 -10.04 19.77
N GLY A 90 -34.12 -10.57 19.11
CA GLY A 90 -35.33 -9.84 18.78
C GLY A 90 -35.27 -9.18 17.42
N LYS A 91 -34.76 -9.88 16.39
CA LYS A 91 -34.82 -9.54 14.95
C LYS A 91 -34.11 -8.25 14.51
N MET A 92 -33.35 -7.60 15.40
CA MET A 92 -32.54 -6.43 15.03
C MET A 92 -31.28 -6.82 14.23
N SER A 93 -30.66 -5.88 13.52
CA SER A 93 -29.38 -6.14 12.85
C SER A 93 -28.28 -6.48 13.85
N TRP A 94 -27.21 -7.14 13.38
CA TRP A 94 -26.06 -7.44 14.23
C TRP A 94 -25.46 -6.15 14.80
N ALA A 95 -25.36 -5.10 14.00
CA ALA A 95 -24.83 -3.81 14.43
C ALA A 95 -25.64 -3.22 15.60
N LEU A 96 -26.97 -3.13 15.48
CA LEU A 96 -27.82 -2.57 16.54
C LEU A 96 -28.03 -3.52 17.72
N MET A 97 -27.86 -4.82 17.52
CA MET A 97 -27.78 -5.79 18.63
C MET A 97 -26.57 -5.51 19.52
N ARG A 98 -25.43 -5.15 18.92
CA ARG A 98 -24.18 -4.87 19.63
C ARG A 98 -24.15 -3.44 20.16
N HIS A 99 -24.71 -2.49 19.42
CA HIS A 99 -24.69 -1.06 19.71
C HIS A 99 -26.08 -0.46 19.49
N PRO A 100 -27.00 -0.58 20.47
CA PRO A 100 -28.38 -0.10 20.31
C PRO A 100 -28.51 1.40 20.06
N GLU A 101 -27.53 2.20 20.48
CA GLU A 101 -27.49 3.65 20.24
C GLU A 101 -26.91 4.01 18.86
N GLY A 102 -26.35 3.03 18.14
CA GLY A 102 -25.65 3.21 16.88
C GLY A 102 -24.25 3.83 17.02
N LEU A 103 -23.42 3.63 16.00
CA LEU A 103 -22.03 4.10 15.92
C LEU A 103 -21.80 4.89 14.63
N ASP A 104 -21.08 6.01 14.67
CA ASP A 104 -20.80 6.84 13.49
C ASP A 104 -20.11 6.03 12.36
N CYS A 105 -20.53 6.22 11.11
CA CYS A 105 -19.91 5.57 9.95
C CYS A 105 -18.61 6.28 9.50
N ASP A 106 -17.45 5.71 9.82
CA ASP A 106 -16.17 6.21 9.28
C ASP A 106 -15.84 5.61 7.90
N VAL A 107 -16.14 4.33 7.71
CA VAL A 107 -15.78 3.50 6.54
C VAL A 107 -16.98 2.70 6.06
N PHE A 108 -17.29 2.81 4.78
CA PHE A 108 -18.27 1.96 4.11
C PHE A 108 -17.56 0.78 3.43
N ILE A 109 -17.97 -0.46 3.70
CA ILE A 109 -17.36 -1.65 3.12
C ILE A 109 -18.20 -2.15 1.94
N SER A 110 -17.63 -2.11 0.74
CA SER A 110 -18.22 -2.64 -0.50
C SER A 110 -17.64 -4.02 -0.79
N HIS A 111 -18.50 -5.04 -0.90
CA HIS A 111 -18.07 -6.44 -0.96
C HIS A 111 -19.11 -7.37 -1.61
N ALA A 112 -18.67 -8.57 -2.03
CA ALA A 112 -19.55 -9.59 -2.61
C ALA A 112 -19.86 -10.69 -1.60
N TRP A 113 -21.13 -11.11 -1.49
CA TRP A 113 -21.52 -12.15 -0.52
C TRP A 113 -21.01 -13.55 -0.85
N GLN A 114 -20.57 -13.79 -2.10
CA GLN A 114 -19.93 -15.05 -2.47
C GLN A 114 -18.57 -15.23 -1.77
N GLU A 115 -17.93 -14.15 -1.32
CA GLU A 115 -16.58 -14.22 -0.75
C GLU A 115 -16.51 -15.03 0.56
N GLY A 116 -15.36 -15.65 0.80
CA GLY A 116 -15.09 -16.34 2.06
C GLY A 116 -14.94 -15.36 3.22
N ILE A 117 -15.66 -15.60 4.32
CA ILE A 117 -15.70 -14.71 5.49
C ILE A 117 -14.34 -14.47 6.14
N PHE A 118 -13.42 -15.44 6.14
CA PHE A 118 -12.09 -15.24 6.74
C PHE A 118 -11.16 -14.45 5.82
N GLU A 119 -11.30 -14.60 4.52
CA GLU A 119 -10.64 -13.74 3.53
C GLU A 119 -11.11 -12.30 3.71
N PHE A 120 -12.43 -12.08 3.71
CA PHE A 120 -13.07 -10.80 3.95
C PHE A 120 -12.56 -10.14 5.24
N LEU A 121 -12.69 -10.82 6.39
CA LEU A 121 -12.30 -10.28 7.68
C LEU A 121 -10.79 -10.00 7.75
N SER A 122 -9.96 -10.86 7.15
CA SER A 122 -8.51 -10.63 7.08
C SER A 122 -8.17 -9.34 6.32
N LYS A 123 -8.77 -9.14 5.15
CA LYS A 123 -8.55 -7.97 4.29
C LYS A 123 -9.06 -6.68 4.95
N VAL A 124 -10.27 -6.70 5.50
CA VAL A 124 -10.90 -5.56 6.18
C VAL A 124 -10.10 -5.14 7.41
N LEU A 125 -9.75 -6.10 8.29
CA LEU A 125 -9.00 -5.78 9.52
C LEU A 125 -7.59 -5.25 9.22
N HIS A 126 -6.93 -5.75 8.18
CA HIS A 126 -5.61 -5.27 7.77
C HIS A 126 -5.66 -3.89 7.11
N SER A 127 -6.70 -3.63 6.32
CA SER A 127 -6.80 -2.42 5.47
C SER A 127 -7.48 -1.23 6.13
N ARG A 128 -7.82 -1.37 7.41
CA ARG A 128 -8.43 -0.32 8.24
C ARG A 128 -7.68 1.02 8.08
N PRO A 129 -8.37 2.10 7.66
CA PRO A 129 -7.82 3.45 7.75
C PRO A 129 -7.49 3.83 9.20
N ARG A 130 -6.32 4.43 9.44
CA ARG A 130 -5.82 4.70 10.81
C ARG A 130 -6.78 5.50 11.69
N HIS A 131 -7.57 6.39 11.11
CA HIS A 131 -8.50 7.26 11.84
C HIS A 131 -9.92 6.67 11.96
N ALA A 132 -10.22 5.59 11.23
CA ALA A 132 -11.53 4.97 11.27
C ALA A 132 -11.70 4.12 12.53
N ARG A 133 -12.82 4.29 13.24
CA ARG A 133 -13.20 3.59 14.46
C ARG A 133 -14.31 2.58 14.22
N HIS A 134 -15.21 2.87 13.29
CA HIS A 134 -16.32 1.99 12.96
C HIS A 134 -16.41 1.76 11.45
N ALA A 135 -17.10 0.70 11.08
CA ALA A 135 -17.35 0.35 9.69
C ALA A 135 -18.80 -0.07 9.50
N TRP A 136 -19.36 0.34 8.36
CA TRP A 136 -20.64 -0.14 7.87
C TRP A 136 -20.42 -1.30 6.91
N CYS A 137 -21.11 -2.41 7.13
CA CYS A 137 -21.01 -3.62 6.30
C CYS A 137 -22.38 -4.28 6.21
N CYS A 138 -22.86 -4.51 4.98
CA CYS A 138 -24.28 -4.81 4.75
C CYS A 138 -24.78 -6.08 5.45
N MET A 139 -23.96 -7.14 5.56
CA MET A 139 -24.35 -8.39 6.23
C MET A 139 -24.57 -8.20 7.75
N LEU A 140 -23.96 -7.17 8.35
CA LEU A 140 -24.04 -6.88 9.78
C LEU A 140 -24.97 -5.70 10.10
N ALA A 141 -25.03 -4.72 9.20
CA ALA A 141 -25.78 -3.49 9.37
C ALA A 141 -27.27 -3.67 9.08
N ASN A 142 -27.62 -4.40 8.01
CA ASN A 142 -29.01 -4.57 7.61
C ASN A 142 -29.73 -5.60 8.51
N PRO A 143 -31.00 -5.37 8.87
CA PRO A 143 -31.79 -6.32 9.64
C PRO A 143 -32.19 -7.53 8.79
N GLN A 144 -31.46 -8.64 8.93
CA GLN A 144 -31.60 -9.85 8.11
C GLN A 144 -32.96 -10.58 8.25
N HIS A 145 -33.81 -10.16 9.19
CA HIS A 145 -35.15 -10.71 9.44
C HIS A 145 -36.30 -9.77 9.11
N LEU A 146 -36.00 -8.51 8.78
CA LEU A 146 -37.02 -7.54 8.36
C LEU A 146 -37.11 -7.53 6.83
N ASP A 147 -38.10 -6.82 6.31
CA ASP A 147 -38.27 -6.66 4.87
C ASP A 147 -37.20 -5.70 4.31
N ILE A 148 -36.00 -6.24 4.05
CA ILE A 148 -34.93 -5.51 3.41
C ILE A 148 -35.38 -5.03 2.02
N ALA A 149 -36.26 -5.77 1.32
CA ALA A 149 -36.77 -5.34 0.01
C ALA A 149 -37.43 -3.96 0.08
N ALA A 150 -38.28 -3.76 1.09
CA ALA A 150 -38.95 -2.48 1.32
C ALA A 150 -37.94 -1.35 1.56
N MET A 151 -36.84 -1.62 2.27
CA MET A 151 -35.78 -0.63 2.53
C MET A 151 -34.96 -0.27 1.28
N LEU A 152 -35.02 -1.09 0.22
CA LEU A 152 -34.24 -0.93 -1.01
C LEU A 152 -35.04 -0.39 -2.20
N GLN A 153 -36.35 -0.17 -2.04
CA GLN A 153 -37.22 0.34 -3.10
C GLN A 153 -36.74 1.68 -3.70
N SER A 154 -36.06 2.50 -2.89
CA SER A 154 -35.39 3.71 -3.36
C SER A 154 -33.88 3.58 -3.10
N PRO A 155 -33.07 3.24 -4.13
CA PRO A 155 -31.64 3.09 -3.98
C PRO A 155 -30.97 4.29 -3.31
N ARG A 156 -31.33 5.53 -3.67
CA ARG A 156 -30.76 6.76 -3.07
C ARG A 156 -31.12 6.99 -1.60
N HIS A 157 -32.26 6.48 -1.14
CA HIS A 157 -32.69 6.57 0.26
C HIS A 157 -32.48 5.26 1.03
N SER A 158 -31.86 4.28 0.39
CA SER A 158 -31.56 2.99 1.03
C SER A 158 -30.57 3.17 2.18
N PRO A 159 -30.56 2.24 3.15
CA PRO A 159 -29.55 2.21 4.21
C PRO A 159 -28.11 2.27 3.68
N PHE A 160 -27.86 1.70 2.49
CA PHE A 160 -26.57 1.72 1.82
C PHE A 160 -26.14 3.15 1.46
N ALA A 161 -27.02 3.89 0.78
CA ALA A 161 -26.72 5.23 0.29
C ALA A 161 -26.50 6.21 1.45
N VAL A 162 -27.34 6.14 2.48
CA VAL A 162 -27.23 6.98 3.69
C VAL A 162 -25.91 6.71 4.42
N ALA A 163 -25.53 5.44 4.61
CA ALA A 163 -24.27 5.09 5.26
C ALA A 163 -23.04 5.47 4.43
N LEU A 164 -23.09 5.31 3.10
CA LEU A 164 -22.01 5.70 2.20
C LEU A 164 -21.81 7.22 2.21
N GLU A 165 -22.91 7.98 2.20
CA GLU A 165 -22.90 9.44 2.30
C GLU A 165 -22.23 9.93 3.59
N ALA A 166 -22.52 9.30 4.72
CA ALA A 166 -21.88 9.61 5.99
C ALA A 166 -20.39 9.20 6.04
N SER A 167 -20.01 8.15 5.30
CA SER A 167 -18.65 7.61 5.35
C SER A 167 -17.59 8.57 4.76
N THR A 168 -16.37 8.51 5.27
CA THR A 168 -15.24 9.27 4.69
C THR A 168 -14.53 8.52 3.57
N THR A 169 -14.63 7.18 3.56
CA THR A 169 -13.88 6.29 2.69
C THR A 169 -14.70 5.04 2.40
N VAL A 170 -14.65 4.60 1.15
CA VAL A 170 -15.17 3.30 0.71
C VAL A 170 -14.02 2.30 0.66
N LEU A 171 -14.16 1.17 1.34
CA LEU A 171 -13.22 0.07 1.32
C LEU A 171 -13.81 -1.07 0.49
N VAL A 172 -13.27 -1.28 -0.71
CA VAL A 172 -13.66 -2.34 -1.63
C VAL A 172 -12.89 -3.61 -1.31
N VAL A 173 -13.57 -4.71 -1.08
CA VAL A 173 -12.96 -5.99 -0.72
C VAL A 173 -12.92 -6.91 -1.93
N PRO A 174 -11.78 -7.02 -2.64
CA PRO A 174 -11.62 -8.03 -3.68
C PRO A 174 -11.64 -9.43 -3.05
N ASN A 175 -12.04 -10.43 -3.85
CA ASN A 175 -12.05 -11.82 -3.42
C ASN A 175 -11.63 -12.73 -4.59
N ARG A 176 -11.31 -13.98 -4.28
CA ARG A 176 -10.84 -14.94 -5.29
C ARG A 176 -11.91 -15.41 -6.29
N LEU A 177 -13.19 -15.32 -5.96
CA LEU A 177 -14.27 -15.96 -6.72
C LEU A 177 -14.77 -15.08 -7.86
N CYS A 178 -15.04 -13.81 -7.59
CA CYS A 178 -15.51 -12.86 -8.60
C CYS A 178 -15.17 -11.41 -8.24
N SER A 179 -15.11 -10.57 -9.26
CA SER A 179 -15.12 -9.12 -9.08
C SER A 179 -16.41 -8.68 -8.39
N VAL A 180 -16.30 -7.83 -7.38
CA VAL A 180 -17.48 -7.23 -6.73
C VAL A 180 -18.33 -6.42 -7.73
N TYR A 181 -17.72 -5.88 -8.79
CA TYR A 181 -18.41 -5.07 -9.81
C TYR A 181 -19.17 -5.89 -10.84
N THR A 182 -19.15 -7.22 -10.74
CA THR A 182 -20.15 -8.07 -11.41
C THR A 182 -21.53 -7.98 -10.75
N ARG A 183 -21.62 -7.37 -9.56
CA ARG A 183 -22.87 -7.16 -8.82
C ARG A 183 -23.31 -5.71 -8.91
N LEU A 184 -24.56 -5.51 -9.31
CA LEU A 184 -25.10 -4.18 -9.60
C LEU A 184 -25.17 -3.27 -8.36
N TRP A 185 -25.49 -3.81 -7.18
CA TRP A 185 -25.45 -3.04 -5.93
C TRP A 185 -24.04 -2.50 -5.61
N CYS A 186 -22.98 -3.29 -5.84
CA CYS A 186 -21.60 -2.83 -5.64
C CYS A 186 -21.16 -1.82 -6.70
N ALA A 187 -21.66 -1.94 -7.93
CA ALA A 187 -21.50 -0.92 -8.96
C ALA A 187 -22.21 0.40 -8.58
N TYR A 188 -23.40 0.32 -7.99
CA TYR A 188 -24.13 1.48 -7.47
C TYR A 188 -23.40 2.16 -6.30
N GLU A 189 -22.77 1.39 -5.41
CA GLU A 189 -21.91 1.94 -4.36
C GLU A 189 -20.71 2.71 -4.96
N ALA A 190 -20.10 2.20 -6.04
CA ALA A 190 -19.05 2.92 -6.76
C ALA A 190 -19.57 4.20 -7.43
N TYR A 191 -20.79 4.18 -7.96
CA TYR A 191 -21.48 5.37 -8.48
C TYR A 191 -21.64 6.45 -7.41
N LEU A 192 -22.24 6.12 -6.27
CA LEU A 192 -22.41 7.08 -5.18
C LEU A 192 -21.07 7.60 -4.65
N ALA A 193 -20.07 6.73 -4.52
CA ALA A 193 -18.72 7.12 -4.12
C ALA A 193 -18.05 8.05 -5.14
N GLN A 194 -18.33 7.86 -6.43
CA GLN A 194 -17.87 8.75 -7.50
C GLN A 194 -18.57 10.10 -7.44
N GLU A 195 -19.90 10.11 -7.39
CA GLU A 195 -20.74 11.33 -7.36
C GLU A 195 -20.33 12.22 -6.18
N GLN A 196 -20.17 11.62 -5.00
CA GLN A 196 -19.84 12.32 -3.76
C GLN A 196 -18.34 12.59 -3.57
N GLY A 197 -17.50 12.26 -4.55
CA GLY A 197 -16.06 12.52 -4.47
C GLY A 197 -15.32 11.73 -3.39
N LYS A 198 -15.85 10.58 -2.95
CA LYS A 198 -15.26 9.73 -1.90
C LYS A 198 -13.93 9.12 -2.34
N ILE A 199 -13.12 8.77 -1.35
CA ILE A 199 -11.90 7.97 -1.53
C ILE A 199 -12.32 6.49 -1.56
N ILE A 200 -11.95 5.79 -2.63
CA ILE A 200 -12.18 4.34 -2.77
C ILE A 200 -10.84 3.63 -2.64
N LEU A 201 -10.74 2.69 -1.69
CA LEU A 201 -9.53 1.92 -1.41
C LEU A 201 -9.77 0.43 -1.70
N ILE A 202 -8.75 -0.26 -2.22
CA ILE A 202 -8.75 -1.72 -2.32
C ILE A 202 -8.24 -2.30 -0.99
N ALA A 203 -9.02 -3.19 -0.38
CA ALA A 203 -8.61 -3.97 0.78
C ALA A 203 -7.58 -5.03 0.38
N ARG A 204 -6.61 -5.28 1.26
CA ARG A 204 -5.48 -6.20 1.07
C ARG A 204 -5.34 -7.11 2.26
N ALA A 205 -4.92 -8.35 2.02
CA ALA A 205 -4.57 -9.26 3.10
C ALA A 205 -3.20 -8.90 3.71
N SER A 206 -2.99 -9.28 4.97
CA SER A 206 -1.66 -9.16 5.60
C SER A 206 -0.65 -10.07 4.90
N ASN A 207 0.48 -9.51 4.50
CA ASN A 207 1.58 -10.21 3.84
C ASN A 207 2.80 -10.40 4.76
N TRP A 208 2.63 -10.23 6.08
CA TRP A 208 3.72 -10.28 7.06
C TRP A 208 4.55 -11.56 6.98
N ARG A 209 3.93 -12.74 6.80
CA ARG A 209 4.67 -14.01 6.65
C ARG A 209 5.62 -14.00 5.45
N ARG A 210 5.15 -13.45 4.31
CA ARG A 210 5.97 -13.32 3.10
C ARG A 210 7.14 -12.36 3.34
N VAL A 211 6.88 -11.25 4.01
CA VAL A 211 7.91 -10.29 4.42
C VAL A 211 8.94 -10.97 5.33
N CYS A 212 8.53 -11.67 6.39
CA CYS A 212 9.44 -12.40 7.29
C CYS A 212 10.32 -13.41 6.55
N ASN A 213 9.74 -14.20 5.65
CA ASN A 213 10.51 -15.16 4.86
C ASN A 213 11.56 -14.46 4.02
N ALA A 214 11.20 -13.34 3.39
CA ALA A 214 12.16 -12.56 2.62
C ALA A 214 13.24 -11.92 3.50
N MET A 215 12.92 -11.46 4.71
CA MET A 215 13.92 -10.98 5.67
C MET A 215 14.94 -12.08 6.03
N TRP A 216 14.51 -13.34 6.14
CA TRP A 216 15.43 -14.46 6.37
C TRP A 216 16.40 -14.67 5.19
N TYR A 217 15.91 -14.61 3.95
CA TYR A 217 16.77 -14.70 2.77
C TYR A 217 17.79 -13.56 2.71
N MET A 218 17.39 -12.33 3.07
CA MET A 218 18.28 -11.18 3.13
C MET A 218 19.31 -11.30 4.27
N ALA A 219 18.94 -11.87 5.42
CA ALA A 219 19.89 -12.17 6.49
C ALA A 219 20.93 -13.23 6.07
N LEU A 220 20.53 -14.24 5.29
CA LEU A 220 21.47 -15.19 4.71
C LEU A 220 22.44 -14.51 3.73
N ALA A 221 21.96 -13.59 2.89
CA ALA A 221 22.80 -12.80 1.99
C ALA A 221 23.85 -11.99 2.77
N ALA A 222 23.44 -11.35 3.87
CA ALA A 222 24.33 -10.62 4.77
C ALA A 222 25.44 -11.50 5.37
N PHE A 223 25.09 -12.71 5.81
CA PHE A 223 26.04 -13.69 6.32
C PHE A 223 27.04 -14.11 5.24
N VAL A 224 26.57 -14.42 4.03
CA VAL A 224 27.43 -14.80 2.90
C VAL A 224 28.40 -13.68 2.55
N GLY A 225 27.94 -12.43 2.48
CA GLY A 225 28.80 -11.26 2.23
C GLY A 225 29.90 -11.09 3.28
N SER A 226 29.53 -11.23 4.55
CA SER A 226 30.47 -11.12 5.67
C SER A 226 31.51 -12.26 5.67
N ALA A 227 31.08 -13.50 5.40
CA ALA A 227 31.97 -14.65 5.33
C ALA A 227 32.95 -14.53 4.14
N LEU A 228 32.47 -14.08 2.98
CA LEU A 228 33.31 -13.86 1.80
C LEU A 228 34.38 -12.80 2.06
N ALA A 229 34.04 -11.72 2.75
CA ALA A 229 34.98 -10.69 3.19
C ALA A 229 36.13 -11.28 4.01
N VAL A 230 35.80 -11.98 5.09
CA VAL A 230 36.78 -12.62 5.97
C VAL A 230 37.68 -13.60 5.20
N LEU A 231 37.11 -14.42 4.31
CA LEU A 231 37.89 -15.38 3.51
C LEU A 231 38.87 -14.70 2.54
N LEU A 232 38.46 -13.60 1.90
CA LEU A 232 39.31 -12.85 0.97
C LEU A 232 40.39 -12.04 1.69
N ASP A 233 40.13 -11.58 2.92
CA ASP A 233 41.13 -10.95 3.79
C ASP A 233 42.23 -11.93 4.16
N PHE A 234 41.87 -13.16 4.55
CA PHE A 234 42.85 -14.23 4.79
C PHE A 234 43.76 -14.53 3.58
N GLN A 235 43.30 -14.23 2.37
CA GLN A 235 44.07 -14.43 1.13
C GLN A 235 44.83 -13.17 0.67
N GLY A 236 44.63 -12.02 1.33
CA GLY A 236 45.28 -10.75 0.97
C GLY A 236 44.75 -10.10 -0.31
N TRP A 237 43.53 -10.42 -0.75
CA TRP A 237 42.96 -9.96 -2.03
C TRP A 237 42.07 -8.71 -1.91
N THR A 238 41.88 -8.19 -0.69
CA THR A 238 40.82 -7.22 -0.34
C THR A 238 40.94 -5.88 -1.06
N ARG A 239 42.15 -5.35 -1.24
CA ARG A 239 42.37 -3.99 -1.78
C ARG A 239 41.90 -3.80 -3.23
N TYR A 240 41.93 -4.84 -4.07
CA TYR A 240 41.54 -4.71 -5.49
C TYR A 240 40.04 -4.90 -5.71
N VAL A 241 39.32 -5.45 -4.73
CA VAL A 241 37.94 -5.92 -4.88
C VAL A 241 36.92 -4.86 -4.47
N ASN A 242 37.25 -3.99 -3.52
CA ASN A 242 36.34 -2.98 -2.94
C ASN A 242 35.66 -2.07 -3.98
N LEU A 243 36.40 -1.63 -5.01
CA LEU A 243 35.84 -0.79 -6.07
C LEU A 243 34.79 -1.54 -6.89
N GLY A 244 35.13 -2.75 -7.34
CA GLY A 244 34.21 -3.61 -8.10
C GLY A 244 32.95 -3.92 -7.30
N VAL A 245 33.10 -4.24 -6.02
CA VAL A 245 31.98 -4.50 -5.10
C VAL A 245 31.08 -3.27 -4.95
N THR A 246 31.66 -2.07 -4.80
CA THR A 246 30.89 -0.83 -4.70
C THR A 246 30.08 -0.57 -5.98
N CYS A 247 30.68 -0.78 -7.16
CA CYS A 247 29.98 -0.69 -8.44
C CYS A 247 28.81 -1.68 -8.52
N VAL A 248 29.04 -2.94 -8.16
CA VAL A 248 28.03 -4.00 -8.22
C VAL A 248 26.89 -3.69 -7.25
N ALA A 249 27.17 -3.28 -6.01
CA ALA A 249 26.14 -2.89 -5.03
C ALA A 249 25.25 -1.76 -5.56
N ALA A 250 25.85 -0.74 -6.16
CA ALA A 250 25.11 0.39 -6.70
C ALA A 250 24.30 0.04 -7.96
N ILE A 251 24.87 -0.74 -8.87
CA ILE A 251 24.14 -1.28 -10.04
C ILE A 251 22.98 -2.15 -9.58
N ALA A 252 23.17 -2.98 -8.56
CA ALA A 252 22.13 -3.80 -7.98
C ALA A 252 21.02 -2.96 -7.34
N GLY A 253 21.37 -1.92 -6.59
CA GLY A 253 20.41 -0.98 -6.00
C GLY A 253 19.59 -0.24 -7.06
N VAL A 254 20.25 0.41 -8.03
CA VAL A 254 19.58 1.12 -9.13
C VAL A 254 18.76 0.13 -9.98
N GLY A 255 19.33 -1.02 -10.33
CA GLY A 255 18.67 -2.06 -11.09
C GLY A 255 17.40 -2.55 -10.40
N SER A 256 17.45 -2.88 -9.11
CA SER A 256 16.29 -3.36 -8.33
C SER A 256 15.15 -2.34 -8.27
N MET A 257 15.48 -1.04 -8.26
CA MET A 257 14.49 0.03 -8.25
C MET A 257 13.82 0.27 -9.61
N VAL A 258 14.48 -0.11 -10.72
CA VAL A 258 13.99 0.17 -12.07
C VAL A 258 13.50 -1.09 -12.80
N THR A 259 13.90 -2.29 -12.39
CA THR A 259 13.35 -3.51 -13.00
C THR A 259 11.90 -3.75 -12.57
N ALA A 260 11.06 -4.13 -13.53
CA ALA A 260 9.69 -4.56 -13.28
C ALA A 260 9.60 -6.07 -12.96
N LYS A 261 10.63 -6.86 -13.35
CA LYS A 261 10.61 -8.33 -13.18
C LYS A 261 10.94 -8.71 -11.74
N ASN A 262 9.99 -9.33 -11.05
CA ASN A 262 10.13 -9.71 -9.64
C ASN A 262 11.32 -10.63 -9.38
N THR A 263 11.55 -11.65 -10.21
CA THR A 263 12.69 -12.57 -10.07
C THR A 263 14.03 -11.85 -10.14
N LEU A 264 14.18 -10.93 -11.10
CA LEU A 264 15.39 -10.12 -11.24
C LEU A 264 15.55 -9.17 -10.04
N ARG A 265 14.46 -8.61 -9.49
CA ARG A 265 14.52 -7.78 -8.27
C ARG A 265 15.06 -8.56 -7.08
N VAL A 266 14.59 -9.79 -6.85
CA VAL A 266 15.06 -10.66 -5.77
C VAL A 266 16.57 -10.93 -5.93
N ALA A 267 17.00 -11.30 -7.14
CA ALA A 267 18.41 -11.56 -7.41
C ALA A 267 19.29 -10.31 -7.18
N LEU A 268 18.86 -9.14 -7.67
CA LEU A 268 19.59 -7.89 -7.47
C LEU A 268 19.61 -7.47 -5.98
N ASN A 269 18.50 -7.64 -5.26
CA ASN A 269 18.46 -7.37 -3.83
C ASN A 269 19.45 -8.25 -3.06
N PHE A 270 19.45 -9.55 -3.37
CA PHE A 270 20.37 -10.51 -2.76
C PHE A 270 21.83 -10.16 -3.06
N ILE A 271 22.17 -9.92 -4.33
CA ILE A 271 23.54 -9.53 -4.72
C ILE A 271 23.95 -8.23 -4.03
N GLY A 272 23.08 -7.22 -4.05
CA GLY A 272 23.35 -5.94 -3.41
C GLY A 272 23.63 -6.07 -1.92
N GLU A 273 22.89 -6.93 -1.23
CA GLU A 273 23.07 -7.21 0.19
C GLU A 273 24.39 -7.93 0.49
N VAL A 274 24.73 -8.98 -0.27
CA VAL A 274 26.03 -9.67 -0.18
C VAL A 274 27.17 -8.66 -0.32
N MET A 275 27.08 -7.79 -1.34
CA MET A 275 28.11 -6.78 -1.61
C MET A 275 28.19 -5.73 -0.49
N CYS A 276 27.06 -5.29 0.08
CA CYS A 276 27.08 -4.32 1.17
C CYS A 276 27.72 -4.91 2.43
N TRP A 277 27.41 -6.13 2.81
CA TRP A 277 28.02 -6.76 4.01
C TRP A 277 29.48 -7.13 3.82
N TYR A 278 29.88 -7.47 2.59
CA TYR A 278 31.30 -7.54 2.26
C TYR A 278 32.00 -6.21 2.57
N LEU A 279 31.44 -5.09 2.09
CA LEU A 279 31.98 -3.77 2.35
C LEU A 279 31.95 -3.44 3.86
N VAL A 280 30.92 -3.78 4.62
CA VAL A 280 30.89 -3.48 6.08
C VAL A 280 32.11 -4.04 6.82
N VAL A 281 32.59 -5.23 6.42
CA VAL A 281 33.77 -5.88 7.01
C VAL A 281 35.06 -5.25 6.48
N GLU A 282 35.23 -5.21 5.15
CA GLU A 282 36.47 -4.85 4.45
C GLU A 282 36.62 -3.36 4.09
N TRP A 283 35.70 -2.50 4.55
CA TRP A 283 35.78 -1.09 4.19
C TRP A 283 36.99 -0.42 4.83
N ASP A 284 37.97 -0.17 3.99
CA ASP A 284 39.04 0.79 4.24
C ASP A 284 38.45 2.20 4.19
N THR A 285 38.60 2.92 5.29
CA THR A 285 38.13 4.30 5.39
C THR A 285 38.82 5.10 4.31
N VAL A 286 38.05 5.61 3.34
CA VAL A 286 38.61 6.44 2.28
C VAL A 286 39.19 7.68 2.95
N GLY A 287 40.52 7.79 2.93
CA GLY A 287 41.27 8.90 3.51
C GLY A 287 40.71 10.23 2.99
N GLY A 288 40.00 10.95 3.84
CA GLY A 288 39.24 12.14 3.47
C GLY A 288 39.82 13.42 4.07
N LEU A 289 39.01 14.48 4.11
CA LEU A 289 39.35 15.77 4.72
C LEU A 289 39.99 15.68 6.12
N TYR A 290 39.63 14.64 6.89
CA TYR A 290 40.11 14.43 8.25
C TYR A 290 41.53 13.86 8.34
N SER A 291 42.04 13.19 7.30
CA SER A 291 43.38 12.56 7.34
C SER A 291 44.52 13.57 7.36
N ARG A 292 44.24 14.85 7.06
CA ARG A 292 45.18 15.97 7.24
C ARG A 292 45.18 16.55 8.65
N HIS A 293 44.17 16.23 9.46
CA HIS A 293 44.09 16.70 10.82
C HIS A 293 44.93 15.78 11.73
N PRO A 294 45.75 16.31 12.64
CA PRO A 294 46.58 15.49 13.53
C PRO A 294 45.80 14.68 14.59
N SER A 295 44.46 14.68 14.55
CA SER A 295 43.64 14.06 15.60
C SER A 295 43.18 12.66 15.17
N PRO A 296 43.68 11.58 15.78
CA PRO A 296 43.25 10.21 15.44
C PRO A 296 41.77 9.97 15.73
N PHE A 297 41.16 10.79 16.59
CA PHE A 297 39.73 10.72 16.89
C PHE A 297 38.87 11.06 15.66
N LEU A 298 39.28 12.03 14.83
CA LEU A 298 38.50 12.41 13.64
C LEU A 298 38.54 11.34 12.55
N ASP A 299 39.66 10.63 12.42
CA ASP A 299 39.75 9.48 11.52
C ASP A 299 38.84 8.33 11.98
N TYR A 300 38.76 8.09 13.29
CA TYR A 300 37.82 7.12 13.86
C TYR A 300 36.36 7.50 13.61
N VAL A 301 35.98 8.77 13.82
CA VAL A 301 34.62 9.26 13.55
C VAL A 301 34.29 9.14 12.06
N ALA A 302 35.23 9.44 11.16
CA ALA A 302 35.06 9.27 9.72
C ALA A 302 34.84 7.80 9.35
N ALA A 303 35.63 6.88 9.93
CA ALA A 303 35.49 5.43 9.72
C ALA A 303 34.11 4.93 10.16
N VAL A 304 33.69 5.27 11.38
CA VAL A 304 32.37 4.89 11.92
C VAL A 304 31.25 5.46 11.07
N THR A 305 31.36 6.72 10.65
CA THR A 305 30.36 7.38 9.79
C THR A 305 30.23 6.64 8.46
N GLN A 306 31.35 6.34 7.79
CA GLN A 306 31.34 5.63 6.50
C GLN A 306 30.75 4.22 6.64
N ARG A 307 31.11 3.46 7.69
CA ARG A 307 30.50 2.15 7.96
C ARG A 307 28.99 2.26 8.23
N ALA A 308 28.55 3.29 8.96
CA ALA A 308 27.13 3.55 9.16
C ALA A 308 26.39 3.84 7.85
N TRP A 309 27.02 4.55 6.89
CA TRP A 309 26.45 4.73 5.54
C TRP A 309 26.26 3.39 4.82
N ILE A 310 27.24 2.47 4.90
CA ILE A 310 27.16 1.15 4.25
C ILE A 310 26.09 0.28 4.90
N VAL A 311 25.96 0.30 6.24
CA VAL A 311 24.87 -0.41 6.94
C VAL A 311 23.51 0.15 6.54
N CYS A 312 23.39 1.47 6.39
CA CYS A 312 22.17 2.09 5.85
C CYS A 312 21.91 1.62 4.40
N LEU A 313 22.95 1.52 3.57
CA LEU A 313 22.81 1.00 2.21
C LEU A 313 22.33 -0.47 2.21
N ALA A 314 22.88 -1.34 3.06
CA ALA A 314 22.40 -2.71 3.24
C ALA A 314 20.91 -2.75 3.65
N ALA A 315 20.52 -1.94 4.65
CA ALA A 315 19.12 -1.83 5.07
C ALA A 315 18.17 -1.45 3.93
N THR A 316 18.65 -0.75 2.89
CA THR A 316 17.87 -0.46 1.67
C THR A 316 17.39 -1.74 0.99
N PHE A 317 18.22 -2.78 0.88
CA PHE A 317 17.86 -3.99 0.15
C PHE A 317 16.78 -4.81 0.88
N PHE A 318 16.80 -4.82 2.21
CA PHE A 318 15.67 -5.34 3.00
C PHE A 318 14.38 -4.58 2.68
N LEU A 319 14.41 -3.24 2.69
CA LEU A 319 13.23 -2.45 2.41
C LEU A 319 12.77 -2.55 0.95
N LEU A 320 13.68 -2.69 -0.01
CA LEU A 320 13.35 -2.91 -1.43
C LEU A 320 12.63 -4.23 -1.65
N GLU A 321 12.92 -5.24 -0.82
CA GLU A 321 12.22 -6.51 -0.84
C GLU A 321 10.82 -6.41 -0.22
N VAL A 322 10.66 -5.62 0.83
CA VAL A 322 9.33 -5.24 1.36
C VAL A 322 8.50 -4.54 0.27
N ASP A 323 9.09 -3.59 -0.45
CA ASP A 323 8.41 -2.90 -1.56
C ASP A 323 8.01 -3.85 -2.69
N ARG A 324 8.86 -4.84 -3.01
CA ARG A 324 8.56 -5.87 -4.02
C ARG A 324 7.34 -6.69 -3.60
N ILE A 325 7.32 -7.21 -2.37
CA ILE A 325 6.23 -8.05 -1.87
C ILE A 325 4.92 -7.25 -1.78
N ASN A 326 4.97 -6.01 -1.28
CA ASN A 326 3.80 -5.12 -1.24
C ASN A 326 3.25 -4.85 -2.63
N SER A 327 4.15 -4.67 -3.61
CA SER A 327 3.77 -4.50 -5.00
C SER A 327 3.10 -5.71 -5.58
N GLU A 328 3.66 -6.88 -5.35
CA GLU A 328 3.10 -8.12 -5.86
C GLU A 328 1.69 -8.33 -5.32
N VAL A 329 1.51 -8.23 -3.99
CA VAL A 329 0.20 -8.34 -3.33
C VAL A 329 -0.80 -7.33 -3.88
N THR A 330 -0.38 -6.08 -4.11
CA THR A 330 -1.27 -5.08 -4.70
C THR A 330 -1.72 -5.48 -6.12
N GLY A 331 -0.82 -6.06 -6.91
CA GLY A 331 -1.16 -6.59 -8.24
C GLY A 331 -2.17 -7.73 -8.18
N TRP A 332 -1.97 -8.70 -7.27
CA TRP A 332 -2.91 -9.80 -7.05
C TRP A 332 -4.31 -9.32 -6.66
N GLU A 333 -4.42 -8.35 -5.74
CA GLU A 333 -5.72 -7.82 -5.32
C GLU A 333 -6.42 -7.04 -6.45
N ALA A 334 -5.66 -6.34 -7.29
CA ALA A 334 -6.20 -5.68 -8.48
C ALA A 334 -6.69 -6.70 -9.52
N GLN A 335 -5.96 -7.80 -9.73
CA GLN A 335 -6.37 -8.90 -10.61
C GLN A 335 -7.65 -9.58 -10.11
N GLN A 336 -7.74 -9.85 -8.80
CA GLN A 336 -8.97 -10.36 -8.19
C GLN A 336 -10.16 -9.42 -8.41
N LEU A 337 -9.94 -8.11 -8.27
CA LEU A 337 -10.96 -7.11 -8.54
C LEU A 337 -11.36 -7.04 -10.03
N ALA A 338 -10.45 -7.37 -10.94
CA ALA A 338 -10.74 -7.39 -12.38
C ALA A 338 -11.38 -8.72 -12.85
N ARG A 339 -11.25 -9.80 -12.09
CA ARG A 339 -11.70 -11.14 -12.49
C ARG A 339 -13.21 -11.17 -12.79
N GLY A 340 -13.56 -11.37 -14.06
CA GLY A 340 -14.95 -11.42 -14.54
C GLY A 340 -15.62 -10.06 -14.74
N TYR A 341 -14.94 -8.95 -14.44
CA TYR A 341 -15.43 -7.62 -14.82
C TYR A 341 -15.13 -7.38 -16.30
N THR A 342 -16.16 -7.10 -17.09
CA THR A 342 -16.08 -6.96 -18.54
C THR A 342 -15.66 -5.55 -18.99
N GLY A 343 -15.21 -4.70 -18.06
CA GLY A 343 -14.88 -3.31 -18.32
C GLY A 343 -16.06 -2.34 -18.23
N SER A 344 -17.29 -2.84 -18.03
CA SER A 344 -18.45 -1.98 -17.81
C SER A 344 -19.46 -2.54 -16.81
N ILE A 345 -20.00 -1.66 -15.95
CA ILE A 345 -21.08 -1.97 -15.02
C ILE A 345 -22.42 -2.25 -15.70
N VAL A 346 -22.55 -1.99 -17.01
CA VAL A 346 -23.75 -2.36 -17.78
C VAL A 346 -24.01 -3.86 -17.67
N HIS A 347 -22.94 -4.66 -17.56
CA HIS A 347 -23.03 -6.13 -17.44
C HIS A 347 -23.15 -6.62 -15.99
N ALA A 348 -23.16 -5.72 -15.01
CA ALA A 348 -23.38 -6.10 -13.62
C ALA A 348 -24.80 -6.64 -13.44
N THR A 349 -24.98 -7.64 -12.58
CA THR A 349 -26.24 -8.35 -12.38
C THR A 349 -26.86 -8.06 -11.01
N CYS A 350 -28.18 -8.13 -10.93
CA CYS A 350 -28.94 -8.07 -9.68
C CYS A 350 -29.84 -9.29 -9.54
N SER A 351 -30.04 -9.77 -8.32
CA SER A 351 -30.94 -10.89 -8.04
C SER A 351 -32.42 -10.53 -8.17
N ARG A 352 -32.75 -9.23 -8.10
CA ARG A 352 -34.12 -8.71 -8.21
C ARG A 352 -34.23 -7.76 -9.39
N PRO A 353 -35.18 -7.99 -10.31
CA PRO A 353 -35.35 -7.14 -11.49
C PRO A 353 -35.81 -5.72 -11.12
N GLU A 354 -36.60 -5.55 -10.05
CA GLU A 354 -37.06 -4.23 -9.62
C GLU A 354 -35.89 -3.35 -9.14
N ASP A 355 -34.98 -3.94 -8.36
CA ASP A 355 -33.74 -3.30 -7.93
C ASP A 355 -32.84 -2.97 -9.14
N ASP A 356 -32.77 -3.88 -10.12
CA ASP A 356 -31.99 -3.69 -11.35
C ASP A 356 -32.45 -2.45 -12.11
N GLU A 357 -33.75 -2.36 -12.39
CA GLU A 357 -34.34 -1.22 -13.08
C GLU A 357 -34.18 0.10 -12.30
N ALA A 358 -34.42 0.07 -10.98
CA ALA A 358 -34.30 1.25 -10.13
C ALA A 358 -32.86 1.79 -10.09
N ILE A 359 -31.88 0.91 -9.87
CA ILE A 359 -30.46 1.27 -9.84
C ILE A 359 -30.00 1.80 -11.19
N ARG A 360 -30.31 1.09 -12.29
CA ARG A 360 -29.90 1.54 -13.64
C ARG A 360 -30.52 2.88 -14.00
N ARG A 361 -31.77 3.13 -13.59
CA ARG A 361 -32.45 4.41 -13.79
C ARG A 361 -31.74 5.55 -13.04
N GLU A 362 -31.30 5.31 -11.81
CA GLU A 362 -30.55 6.31 -11.03
C GLU A 362 -29.15 6.57 -11.57
N ILE A 363 -28.41 5.52 -11.97
CA ILE A 363 -27.11 5.66 -12.62
C ILE A 363 -27.26 6.44 -13.94
N GLY A 364 -28.30 6.15 -14.72
CA GLY A 364 -28.66 6.91 -15.91
C GLY A 364 -27.48 7.12 -16.87
N GLY A 365 -27.20 8.38 -17.21
CA GLY A 365 -26.14 8.74 -18.16
C GLY A 365 -24.72 8.75 -17.60
N THR A 366 -24.50 8.38 -16.33
CA THR A 366 -23.16 8.46 -15.71
C THR A 366 -22.39 7.15 -15.74
N VAL A 367 -22.87 6.11 -16.44
CA VAL A 367 -22.22 4.79 -16.54
C VAL A 367 -20.73 4.91 -16.86
N GLU A 368 -20.36 5.69 -17.88
CA GLU A 368 -18.96 5.87 -18.29
C GLU A 368 -18.09 6.48 -17.18
N ALA A 369 -18.63 7.42 -16.40
CA ALA A 369 -17.90 8.03 -15.28
C ALA A 369 -17.67 7.03 -14.12
N VAL A 370 -18.61 6.11 -13.91
CA VAL A 370 -18.49 5.04 -12.91
C VAL A 370 -17.46 4.01 -13.36
N ASP A 371 -17.58 3.53 -14.60
CA ASP A 371 -16.61 2.62 -15.21
C ASP A 371 -15.20 3.20 -15.18
N TYR A 372 -15.08 4.49 -15.50
CA TYR A 372 -13.84 5.23 -15.40
C TYR A 372 -13.28 5.26 -13.95
N ALA A 373 -14.12 5.51 -12.95
CA ALA A 373 -13.70 5.51 -11.55
C ALA A 373 -13.24 4.11 -11.07
N ILE A 374 -13.90 3.04 -11.55
CA ILE A 374 -13.54 1.65 -11.30
C ILE A 374 -12.21 1.30 -12.00
N GLN A 375 -12.03 1.73 -13.25
CA GLN A 375 -10.77 1.54 -13.98
C GLN A 375 -9.60 2.23 -13.25
N VAL A 376 -9.81 3.46 -12.77
CA VAL A 376 -8.84 4.19 -11.94
C VAL A 376 -8.52 3.41 -10.67
N LEU A 377 -9.54 2.85 -9.99
CA LEU A 377 -9.35 2.02 -8.80
C LEU A 377 -8.48 0.79 -9.10
N MET A 378 -8.81 0.02 -10.15
CA MET A 378 -8.09 -1.19 -10.53
C MET A 378 -6.65 -0.89 -10.95
N SER A 379 -6.46 0.18 -11.74
CA SER A 379 -5.14 0.55 -12.26
C SER A 379 -4.23 1.14 -11.19
N ALA A 380 -4.70 2.10 -10.40
CA ALA A 380 -3.88 2.75 -9.39
C ALA A 380 -3.78 1.97 -8.07
N GLY A 381 -4.79 1.15 -7.74
CA GLY A 381 -4.97 0.53 -6.43
C GLY A 381 -5.71 1.41 -5.41
N MET A 382 -6.21 2.57 -5.84
CA MET A 382 -7.15 3.46 -5.13
C MET A 382 -7.80 4.41 -6.14
N SER A 383 -8.97 4.97 -5.82
CA SER A 383 -9.63 6.02 -6.61
C SER A 383 -9.87 7.24 -5.73
N THR A 384 -9.22 8.36 -6.07
CA THR A 384 -9.42 9.67 -5.44
C THR A 384 -9.84 10.69 -6.50
N PRO A 385 -10.51 11.80 -6.13
CA PRO A 385 -10.82 12.87 -7.09
C PRO A 385 -9.58 13.34 -7.86
N THR A 386 -8.43 13.48 -7.20
CA THR A 386 -7.18 13.90 -7.85
C THR A 386 -6.63 12.85 -8.82
N LEU A 387 -6.67 11.55 -8.47
CA LEU A 387 -6.25 10.50 -9.40
C LEU A 387 -7.15 10.40 -10.63
N ARG A 388 -8.48 10.55 -10.45
CA ARG A 388 -9.43 10.60 -11.55
C ARG A 388 -9.17 11.78 -12.47
N GLU A 389 -8.92 12.97 -11.92
CA GLU A 389 -8.55 14.17 -12.69
C GLU A 389 -7.24 13.98 -13.48
N VAL A 390 -6.21 13.39 -12.85
CA VAL A 390 -4.90 13.17 -13.47
C VAL A 390 -4.96 12.12 -14.57
N ALA A 391 -5.66 11.01 -14.34
CA ALA A 391 -5.84 9.99 -15.37
C ALA A 391 -6.71 10.50 -16.53
N ALA A 392 -7.67 11.42 -16.29
CA ALA A 392 -8.53 11.95 -17.34
C ALA A 392 -7.74 12.85 -18.30
N ARG A 393 -6.59 13.34 -17.83
CA ARG A 393 -5.60 14.08 -18.62
C ARG A 393 -4.57 13.18 -19.31
N GLY A 394 -4.82 11.87 -19.35
CA GLY A 394 -4.01 10.88 -20.08
C GLY A 394 -2.74 10.41 -19.36
N VAL A 395 -2.57 10.72 -18.07
CA VAL A 395 -1.42 10.22 -17.29
C VAL A 395 -1.70 8.77 -16.88
N CYS A 396 -0.77 7.87 -17.16
CA CYS A 396 -0.85 6.49 -16.71
C CYS A 396 -0.61 6.43 -15.19
N ILE A 397 -1.65 6.04 -14.46
CA ILE A 397 -1.70 5.97 -13.00
C ILE A 397 -1.45 4.55 -12.46
N HIS A 398 -0.90 3.65 -13.28
CA HIS A 398 -0.70 2.26 -12.91
C HIS A 398 0.13 2.15 -11.61
N GLN A 399 -0.44 1.53 -10.58
CA GLN A 399 0.11 1.37 -9.23
C GLN A 399 0.46 2.69 -8.51
N ALA A 400 -0.19 3.80 -8.84
CA ALA A 400 0.02 5.09 -8.16
C ALA A 400 -0.27 5.04 -6.65
N ALA A 401 -1.11 4.11 -6.19
CA ALA A 401 -1.41 3.89 -4.76
C ALA A 401 -0.41 2.96 -4.05
N ASN A 402 0.63 2.50 -4.73
CA ASN A 402 1.62 1.60 -4.16
C ASN A 402 2.90 2.37 -3.80
N PRO A 403 3.01 2.88 -2.55
CA PRO A 403 4.18 3.63 -2.14
C PRO A 403 5.40 2.71 -2.11
N ALA A 404 6.47 3.08 -2.80
CA ALA A 404 7.76 2.45 -2.57
C ALA A 404 8.45 3.16 -1.41
N ILE A 405 8.44 2.50 -0.25
CA ILE A 405 8.83 3.10 1.03
C ILE A 405 10.33 3.04 1.27
N ALA A 406 11.07 2.19 0.55
CA ALA A 406 12.47 1.88 0.86
C ALA A 406 13.37 3.12 0.90
N LEU A 407 13.45 3.85 -0.21
CA LEU A 407 14.28 5.05 -0.29
C LEU A 407 13.77 6.18 0.61
N PRO A 408 12.47 6.53 0.63
CA PRO A 408 11.99 7.56 1.53
C PRO A 408 12.24 7.26 3.01
N MET A 409 12.01 6.03 3.47
CA MET A 409 12.28 5.66 4.86
C MET A 409 13.77 5.79 5.21
N LEU A 410 14.65 5.38 4.30
CA LEU A 410 16.08 5.46 4.50
C LEU A 410 16.61 6.90 4.51
N LEU A 411 16.22 7.70 3.51
CA LEU A 411 16.67 9.09 3.34
C LEU A 411 16.19 10.00 4.46
N LEU A 412 14.92 9.83 4.87
CA LEU A 412 14.28 10.67 5.87
C LEU A 412 14.48 10.15 7.30
N GLY A 413 14.86 8.89 7.50
CA GLY A 413 15.14 8.31 8.82
C GLY A 413 16.64 8.21 9.09
N PRO A 414 17.29 7.04 8.88
CA PRO A 414 18.69 6.81 9.20
C PRO A 414 19.66 7.86 8.63
N PHE A 415 19.51 8.24 7.36
CA PHE A 415 20.41 9.24 6.79
C PHE A 415 20.18 10.65 7.33
N LEU A 416 18.95 10.99 7.74
CA LEU A 416 18.70 12.27 8.42
C LEU A 416 19.44 12.30 9.75
N MET A 417 19.34 11.23 10.54
CA MET A 417 20.04 11.11 11.82
C MET A 417 21.55 11.16 11.63
N LEU A 418 22.09 10.43 10.66
CA LEU A 418 23.53 10.44 10.38
C LEU A 418 24.01 11.84 9.94
N THR A 419 23.24 12.54 9.10
CA THR A 419 23.58 13.92 8.67
C THR A 419 23.50 14.91 9.84
N PHE A 420 22.53 14.72 10.73
CA PHE A 420 22.38 15.56 11.93
C PHE A 420 23.52 15.35 12.93
N VAL A 421 23.90 14.10 13.18
CA VAL A 421 25.03 13.76 14.04
C VAL A 421 26.33 14.34 13.46
N THR A 422 26.59 14.17 12.17
CA THR A 422 27.80 14.73 11.55
C THR A 422 27.78 16.26 11.54
N LEU A 423 26.62 16.91 11.43
CA LEU A 423 26.47 18.36 11.59
C LEU A 423 26.90 18.84 12.99
N ILE A 424 26.53 18.10 14.05
CA ILE A 424 26.94 18.40 15.43
C ILE A 424 28.44 18.22 15.58
N PHE A 425 29.00 17.12 15.09
CA PHE A 425 30.45 16.87 15.13
C PHE A 425 31.24 17.96 14.40
N ASP A 426 30.85 18.31 13.17
CA ASP A 426 31.47 19.40 12.43
C ASP A 426 31.41 20.72 13.21
N SER A 427 30.29 21.01 13.89
CA SER A 427 30.12 22.23 14.70
C SER A 427 31.04 22.32 15.91
N ILE A 428 31.36 21.18 16.50
CA ILE A 428 32.23 21.11 17.68
C ILE A 428 33.70 21.13 17.25
N TYR A 429 34.07 20.36 16.22
CA TYR A 429 35.48 20.06 15.94
C TYR A 429 36.06 20.83 14.73
N LEU A 430 35.25 21.19 13.73
CA LEU A 430 35.75 21.91 12.54
C LEU A 430 35.77 23.42 12.72
N ARG A 431 34.99 23.96 13.67
CA ARG A 431 34.87 25.41 13.91
C ARG A 431 36.24 26.06 14.13
N ASP A 432 37.06 25.47 14.99
CA ASP A 432 38.34 26.06 15.39
C ASP A 432 39.50 25.58 14.49
N SER A 433 39.39 24.38 13.91
CA SER A 433 40.46 23.80 13.10
C SER A 433 40.47 24.27 11.65
N ASN A 434 39.30 24.56 11.06
CA ASN A 434 39.19 25.06 9.69
C ASN A 434 37.95 25.94 9.50
N PRO A 435 38.02 27.23 9.87
CA PRO A 435 36.86 28.13 9.92
C PRO A 435 36.26 28.40 8.53
N GLU A 436 37.07 28.47 7.47
CA GLU A 436 36.57 28.67 6.11
C GLU A 436 35.75 27.48 5.62
N TRP A 437 36.24 26.27 5.88
CA TRP A 437 35.53 25.05 5.52
C TRP A 437 34.24 24.90 6.31
N PHE A 438 34.31 25.16 7.62
CA PHE A 438 33.16 25.18 8.50
C PHE A 438 32.07 26.15 8.01
N ALA A 439 32.45 27.37 7.64
CA ALA A 439 31.53 28.38 7.13
C ALA A 439 30.83 27.97 5.82
N ARG A 440 31.49 27.16 4.97
CA ARG A 440 30.90 26.64 3.72
C ARG A 440 30.04 25.41 3.94
N LEU A 441 30.47 24.47 4.77
CA LEU A 441 29.83 23.16 4.91
C LEU A 441 28.61 23.17 5.83
N LEU A 442 28.65 23.96 6.90
CA LEU A 442 27.58 24.02 7.90
C LEU A 442 26.23 24.42 7.27
N PRO A 443 26.12 25.50 6.45
CA PRO A 443 24.84 25.88 5.86
C PRO A 443 24.29 24.82 4.90
N LEU A 444 25.16 24.14 4.15
CA LEU A 444 24.74 23.08 3.22
C LEU A 444 24.14 21.90 3.98
N ARG A 445 24.81 21.39 5.02
CA ARG A 445 24.29 20.28 5.83
C ARG A 445 23.03 20.68 6.60
N ALA A 446 23.01 21.85 7.23
CA ALA A 446 21.83 22.36 7.94
C ALA A 446 20.62 22.47 7.00
N THR A 447 20.84 22.94 5.77
CA THR A 447 19.79 23.01 4.74
C THR A 447 19.24 21.62 4.40
N THR A 448 20.10 20.61 4.20
CA THR A 448 19.62 19.24 3.91
C THR A 448 18.82 18.63 5.07
N VAL A 449 19.22 18.89 6.33
CA VAL A 449 18.47 18.45 7.51
C VAL A 449 17.09 19.11 7.54
N LEU A 450 17.04 20.43 7.37
CA LEU A 450 15.79 21.20 7.36
C LEU A 450 14.84 20.71 6.25
N GLN A 451 15.35 20.50 5.03
CA GLN A 451 14.55 20.02 3.90
C GLN A 451 13.92 18.66 4.18
N ARG A 452 14.67 17.72 4.78
CA ARG A 452 14.15 16.40 5.14
C ARG A 452 13.11 16.46 6.26
N VAL A 453 13.32 17.32 7.26
CA VAL A 453 12.32 17.56 8.32
C VAL A 453 11.02 18.11 7.72
N ILE A 454 11.10 19.09 6.80
CA ILE A 454 9.92 19.61 6.11
C ILE A 454 9.21 18.51 5.32
N MET A 455 9.95 17.68 4.56
CA MET A 455 9.36 16.55 3.83
C MET A 455 8.67 15.55 4.78
N LEU A 456 9.25 15.23 5.93
CA LEU A 456 8.61 14.37 6.94
C LEU A 456 7.31 14.96 7.48
N LEU A 457 7.31 16.25 7.82
CA LEU A 457 6.11 16.96 8.27
C LEU A 457 5.04 16.94 7.17
N LYS A 458 5.44 17.20 5.92
CA LYS A 458 4.54 17.16 4.78
C LYS A 458 3.93 15.77 4.58
N ILE A 459 4.72 14.70 4.64
CA ILE A 459 4.22 13.32 4.57
C ILE A 459 3.22 13.04 5.70
N ARG A 460 3.45 13.53 6.92
CA ARG A 460 2.53 13.29 8.04
C ARG A 460 1.19 14.01 7.88
N CYS A 461 1.20 15.21 7.32
CA CYS A 461 0.01 16.05 7.17
C CYS A 461 -0.75 15.83 5.85
N SER A 462 -0.13 15.16 4.86
CA SER A 462 -0.74 14.94 3.55
C SER A 462 -1.77 13.80 3.53
N PRO A 463 -2.82 13.90 2.68
CA PRO A 463 -3.75 12.81 2.43
C PRO A 463 -3.04 11.58 1.81
N ARG A 464 -3.74 10.45 1.72
CA ARG A 464 -3.13 9.16 1.36
C ARG A 464 -2.51 9.14 -0.06
N ASP A 465 -3.21 9.69 -1.04
CA ASP A 465 -2.74 9.79 -2.42
C ASP A 465 -1.53 10.71 -2.55
N GLU A 466 -1.60 11.88 -1.92
CA GLU A 466 -0.49 12.83 -1.87
C GLU A 466 0.75 12.25 -1.18
N ARG A 467 0.58 11.42 -0.13
CA ARG A 467 1.70 10.67 0.47
C ARG A 467 2.33 9.70 -0.51
N CYS A 468 1.53 8.95 -1.28
CA CYS A 468 2.04 8.03 -2.29
C CYS A 468 2.83 8.80 -3.37
N TYR A 469 2.30 9.94 -3.81
CA TYR A 469 2.99 10.85 -4.73
C TYR A 469 4.35 11.30 -4.17
N ILE A 470 4.39 11.79 -2.92
CA ILE A 470 5.63 12.23 -2.27
C ILE A 470 6.67 11.10 -2.22
N TYR A 471 6.25 9.88 -1.86
CA TYR A 471 7.16 8.72 -1.82
C TYR A 471 7.74 8.41 -3.21
N LEU A 472 6.91 8.45 -4.25
CA LEU A 472 7.36 8.23 -5.63
C LEU A 472 8.32 9.33 -6.10
N VAL A 473 8.04 10.60 -5.80
CA VAL A 473 8.95 11.72 -6.10
C VAL A 473 10.31 11.50 -5.45
N ILE A 474 10.33 11.23 -4.13
CA ILE A 474 11.57 11.00 -3.40
C ILE A 474 12.33 9.81 -4.00
N GLN A 475 11.65 8.69 -4.24
CA GLN A 475 12.26 7.50 -4.82
C GLN A 475 12.90 7.80 -6.17
N LYS A 476 12.17 8.43 -7.11
CA LYS A 476 12.68 8.69 -8.46
C LYS A 476 13.83 9.68 -8.47
N CYS A 477 13.70 10.79 -7.75
CA CYS A 477 14.78 11.76 -7.63
C CYS A 477 16.02 11.14 -6.99
N ALA A 478 15.84 10.27 -6.00
CA ALA A 478 16.94 9.58 -5.33
C ALA A 478 17.58 8.51 -6.21
N THR A 479 16.82 7.75 -7.00
CA THR A 479 17.36 6.83 -8.01
C THR A 479 18.21 7.57 -9.03
N VAL A 480 17.73 8.72 -9.55
CA VAL A 480 18.49 9.57 -10.47
C VAL A 480 19.76 10.07 -9.81
N TYR A 481 19.66 10.59 -8.59
CA TYR A 481 20.82 11.01 -7.80
C TYR A 481 21.84 9.88 -7.62
N LEU A 482 21.40 8.68 -7.27
CA LEU A 482 22.28 7.50 -7.08
C LEU A 482 22.96 7.07 -8.39
N ALA A 483 22.24 7.15 -9.52
CA ALA A 483 22.79 6.83 -10.84
C ALA A 483 23.92 7.80 -11.27
N PHE A 484 23.86 9.07 -10.85
CA PHE A 484 24.91 10.05 -11.11
C PHE A 484 26.04 10.03 -10.09
N ILE A 485 25.72 9.88 -8.80
CA ILE A 485 26.71 9.94 -7.72
C ILE A 485 27.64 8.74 -7.75
N THR A 486 27.14 7.56 -8.10
CA THR A 486 27.91 6.31 -8.04
C THR A 486 29.09 6.32 -9.01
N PRO A 487 28.93 6.54 -10.33
CA PRO A 487 30.06 6.54 -11.25
C PRO A 487 31.10 7.60 -10.89
N ALA A 488 30.64 8.74 -10.38
CA ALA A 488 31.52 9.81 -9.95
C ALA A 488 32.30 9.40 -8.68
N MET A 489 31.69 8.68 -7.72
CA MET A 489 32.39 8.14 -6.54
C MET A 489 33.43 7.11 -6.94
N VAL A 490 33.09 6.21 -7.87
CA VAL A 490 34.00 5.19 -8.43
C VAL A 490 35.19 5.86 -9.10
N LYS A 491 34.95 6.89 -9.93
CA LYS A 491 36.01 7.68 -10.56
C LYS A 491 36.91 8.35 -9.53
N CYS A 492 36.35 8.88 -8.44
CA CYS A 492 37.11 9.49 -7.37
C CYS A 492 37.99 8.48 -6.62
N GLN A 493 37.49 7.27 -6.37
CA GLN A 493 38.28 6.19 -5.79
C GLN A 493 39.42 5.75 -6.72
N LEU A 494 39.15 5.61 -8.03
CA LEU A 494 40.17 5.24 -9.03
C LEU A 494 41.32 6.24 -9.13
N ASN A 495 41.02 7.54 -9.00
CA ASN A 495 42.03 8.59 -9.13
C ASN A 495 42.89 8.77 -7.86
N GLY A 496 42.63 8.02 -6.79
CA GLY A 496 43.42 8.02 -5.54
C GLY A 496 43.37 9.31 -4.73
N TYR A 497 42.88 10.43 -5.29
CA TYR A 497 42.74 11.71 -4.62
C TYR A 497 41.53 12.48 -5.15
N LEU A 498 40.66 12.90 -4.23
CA LEU A 498 39.79 14.05 -4.46
C LEU A 498 40.65 15.30 -4.27
N SER A 499 40.86 16.10 -5.33
CA SER A 499 41.44 17.42 -5.15
C SER A 499 40.54 18.25 -4.23
N TYR A 500 41.13 19.13 -3.41
CA TYR A 500 40.39 19.98 -2.48
C TYR A 500 39.27 20.76 -3.18
N ASP A 501 39.53 21.29 -4.38
CA ASP A 501 38.52 21.98 -5.18
C ASP A 501 37.39 21.06 -5.64
N SER A 502 37.70 19.80 -5.98
CA SER A 502 36.68 18.81 -6.31
C SER A 502 35.79 18.50 -5.10
N THR A 503 36.34 18.43 -3.87
CA THR A 503 35.53 18.11 -2.68
C THR A 503 34.42 19.13 -2.41
N SER A 504 34.62 20.41 -2.73
CA SER A 504 33.59 21.44 -2.50
C SER A 504 32.36 21.26 -3.40
N THR A 505 32.53 20.77 -4.64
CA THR A 505 31.40 20.57 -5.55
C THR A 505 30.55 19.36 -5.14
N TRP A 506 31.16 18.34 -4.54
CA TRP A 506 30.45 17.17 -3.99
C TRP A 506 29.43 17.51 -2.90
N PHE A 507 29.71 18.50 -2.05
CA PHE A 507 28.78 18.93 -1.00
C PHE A 507 27.58 19.72 -1.51
N LEU A 508 27.62 20.22 -2.76
CA LEU A 508 26.48 20.93 -3.37
C LEU A 508 25.43 19.97 -3.94
N ILE A 509 25.82 18.74 -4.31
CA ILE A 509 24.91 17.80 -4.97
C ILE A 509 23.74 17.40 -4.06
N PRO A 510 23.94 16.98 -2.79
CA PRO A 510 22.83 16.61 -1.92
C PRO A 510 21.83 17.76 -1.67
N PRO A 511 22.25 18.99 -1.30
CA PRO A 511 21.33 20.14 -1.19
C PRO A 511 20.51 20.39 -2.45
N ILE A 512 21.12 20.29 -3.65
CA ILE A 512 20.38 20.45 -4.92
C ILE A 512 19.34 19.35 -5.09
N ALA A 513 19.72 18.09 -4.83
CA ALA A 513 18.82 16.94 -4.93
C ALA A 513 17.63 17.08 -3.96
N TYR A 514 17.88 17.40 -2.69
CA TYR A 514 16.84 17.58 -1.69
C TYR A 514 16.00 18.83 -1.91
N SER A 515 16.57 19.91 -2.45
CA SER A 515 15.81 21.10 -2.86
C SER A 515 14.83 20.76 -3.97
N THR A 516 15.28 19.98 -4.96
CA THR A 516 14.45 19.51 -6.08
C THR A 516 13.31 18.62 -5.58
N MET A 517 13.62 17.64 -4.72
CA MET A 517 12.62 16.78 -4.08
C MET A 517 11.60 17.62 -3.30
N LEU A 518 12.07 18.53 -2.44
CA LEU A 518 11.21 19.38 -1.64
C LEU A 518 10.32 20.27 -2.50
N ALA A 519 10.83 20.84 -3.59
CA ALA A 519 10.05 21.66 -4.51
C ALA A 519 8.83 20.89 -5.06
N PHE A 520 9.03 19.67 -5.55
CA PHE A 520 7.92 18.81 -6.04
C PHE A 520 6.99 18.36 -4.92
N VAL A 521 7.53 18.03 -3.73
CA VAL A 521 6.74 17.69 -2.54
C VAL A 521 5.86 18.86 -2.08
N MET A 522 6.33 20.10 -2.22
CA MET A 522 5.57 21.31 -1.86
C MET A 522 4.55 21.71 -2.92
N LEU A 523 4.83 21.47 -4.20
CA LEU A 523 3.85 21.61 -5.28
C LEU A 523 2.69 20.63 -5.07
N GLY A 524 3.03 19.39 -4.76
CA GLY A 524 2.08 18.31 -4.58
C GLY A 524 1.43 17.87 -5.89
N PHE A 525 0.61 16.83 -5.81
CA PHE A 525 0.21 16.07 -6.99
C PHE A 525 -0.58 16.92 -8.00
N ARG A 526 -1.57 17.68 -7.53
CA ARG A 526 -2.43 18.53 -8.36
C ARG A 526 -1.70 19.70 -9.00
N ARG A 527 -0.81 20.39 -8.27
CA ARG A 527 -0.09 21.55 -8.84
C ARG A 527 0.99 21.10 -9.80
N THR A 528 1.64 19.96 -9.54
CA THR A 528 2.57 19.37 -10.51
C THR A 528 1.88 19.06 -11.83
N ALA A 529 0.63 18.57 -11.83
CA ALA A 529 -0.15 18.38 -13.06
C ALA A 529 -0.37 19.67 -13.87
N ASN A 530 -0.38 20.82 -13.20
CA ASN A 530 -0.67 22.14 -13.80
C ASN A 530 0.57 22.91 -14.24
N LEU A 531 1.78 22.40 -13.99
CA LEU A 531 3.00 23.00 -14.52
C LEU A 531 3.07 22.85 -16.06
N PRO A 532 3.81 23.73 -16.75
CA PRO A 532 4.30 23.45 -18.09
C PRO A 532 5.07 22.12 -18.07
N CYS A 533 4.70 21.18 -18.95
CA CYS A 533 5.20 19.80 -18.96
C CYS A 533 4.87 18.97 -17.71
N GLY A 534 3.96 19.44 -16.85
CA GLY A 534 3.56 18.82 -15.59
C GLY A 534 3.07 17.39 -15.74
N LEU A 535 2.29 17.11 -16.79
CA LEU A 535 1.80 15.75 -17.09
C LEU A 535 2.93 14.77 -17.42
N TYR A 536 3.97 15.21 -18.14
CA TYR A 536 5.15 14.38 -18.41
C TYR A 536 5.97 14.12 -17.15
N LEU A 537 6.10 15.13 -16.28
CA LEU A 537 6.75 14.96 -14.98
C LEU A 537 5.97 13.98 -14.09
N LEU A 538 4.64 14.08 -14.05
CA LEU A 538 3.82 13.11 -13.35
C LEU A 538 3.95 11.71 -13.94
N GLN A 539 3.94 11.58 -15.27
CA GLN A 539 4.18 10.31 -15.94
C GLN A 539 5.53 9.72 -15.52
N MET A 540 6.58 10.55 -15.43
CA MET A 540 7.90 10.13 -14.97
C MET A 540 7.89 9.64 -13.52
N PHE A 541 7.14 10.32 -12.64
CA PHE A 541 7.07 9.95 -11.23
C PHE A 541 6.23 8.69 -10.98
N LEU A 542 5.09 8.57 -11.65
CA LEU A 542 4.12 7.48 -11.44
C LEU A 542 4.51 6.18 -12.18
N ALA A 543 5.12 6.28 -13.35
CA ALA A 543 5.46 5.09 -14.13
C ALA A 543 6.48 4.20 -13.40
N ARG A 544 6.32 2.90 -13.54
CA ARG A 544 7.27 1.92 -13.03
C ARG A 544 8.22 1.43 -14.12
N GLY A 545 9.48 1.30 -13.71
CA GLY A 545 10.60 0.85 -14.53
C GLY A 545 10.93 1.69 -15.76
N PHE A 546 11.65 1.07 -16.71
CA PHE A 546 12.15 1.74 -17.92
C PHE A 546 11.06 2.05 -18.95
N ARG A 547 9.84 1.48 -18.82
CA ARG A 547 8.71 1.75 -19.76
C ARG A 547 8.43 3.26 -19.89
N THR A 548 8.73 4.03 -18.85
CA THR A 548 8.65 5.49 -18.79
C THR A 548 9.39 6.22 -19.91
N LEU A 549 10.56 5.73 -20.33
CA LEU A 549 11.41 6.40 -21.33
C LEU A 549 10.89 6.24 -22.75
N PHE A 550 10.10 5.19 -23.02
CA PHE A 550 9.60 4.89 -24.36
C PHE A 550 8.19 5.44 -24.61
N MET A 551 7.38 5.62 -23.57
CA MET A 551 5.99 6.08 -23.72
C MET A 551 5.86 7.56 -24.07
N THR A 552 6.90 8.38 -23.94
CA THR A 552 6.81 9.81 -24.28
C THR A 552 6.76 10.08 -25.79
N THR A 553 7.15 9.12 -26.63
CA THR A 553 7.23 9.32 -28.09
C THR A 553 6.10 8.70 -28.88
N THR A 554 5.44 7.67 -28.35
CA THR A 554 4.29 7.01 -28.97
C THR A 554 3.05 7.44 -28.21
N GLY A 555 2.23 8.32 -28.80
CA GLY A 555 1.00 8.80 -28.16
C GLY A 555 0.20 7.65 -27.55
N CYS A 556 -0.42 7.89 -26.37
CA CYS A 556 -1.20 6.91 -25.62
C CYS A 556 -2.40 6.40 -26.46
N GLY A 557 -2.14 5.50 -27.41
CA GLY A 557 -3.12 4.55 -27.87
C GLY A 557 -3.46 3.60 -26.72
N ALA A 558 -4.70 3.12 -26.69
CA ALA A 558 -5.21 2.20 -25.68
C ALA A 558 -4.16 1.14 -25.31
N PRO A 559 -4.04 0.77 -24.01
CA PRO A 559 -3.08 -0.24 -23.59
C PRO A 559 -3.26 -1.47 -24.48
N PRO A 560 -2.19 -2.00 -25.11
CA PRO A 560 -2.30 -3.23 -25.86
C PRO A 560 -2.87 -4.30 -24.92
N ASN A 561 -3.92 -5.01 -25.34
CA ASN A 561 -4.44 -6.15 -24.59
C ASN A 561 -3.26 -7.04 -24.19
N GLU A 562 -2.96 -7.11 -22.89
CA GLU A 562 -1.82 -7.85 -22.32
C GLU A 562 -1.98 -9.38 -22.46
N ASP A 563 -3.01 -9.85 -23.17
CA ASP A 563 -3.34 -11.27 -23.42
C ASP A 563 -2.31 -12.04 -24.27
N SER A 564 -1.11 -11.49 -24.55
CA SER A 564 -0.07 -12.15 -25.36
C SER A 564 1.26 -12.41 -24.65
N GLU A 565 1.46 -11.99 -23.40
CA GLU A 565 2.52 -12.57 -22.56
C GLU A 565 1.95 -13.79 -21.84
N SER A 566 1.80 -14.89 -22.60
CA SER A 566 1.70 -16.24 -22.04
C SER A 566 3.03 -16.60 -21.38
N ASP A 567 3.30 -16.02 -20.21
CA ASP A 567 4.23 -16.62 -19.27
C ASP A 567 3.64 -18.01 -18.97
N SER A 568 4.32 -19.04 -19.43
CA SER A 568 4.03 -20.43 -19.12
C SER A 568 4.06 -20.60 -17.60
N GLU A 569 2.90 -20.44 -16.96
CA GLU A 569 2.66 -20.90 -15.61
C GLU A 569 2.85 -22.42 -15.62
N SER A 570 4.05 -22.84 -15.27
CA SER A 570 4.27 -24.14 -14.64
C SER A 570 3.30 -24.23 -13.48
N GLU A 571 2.45 -25.25 -13.47
CA GLU A 571 1.72 -25.71 -12.29
C GLU A 571 2.70 -25.76 -11.11
N ILE A 572 2.72 -24.71 -10.28
CA ILE A 572 3.29 -24.80 -8.95
C ILE A 572 2.25 -25.56 -8.15
N GLY A 573 2.37 -26.89 -8.19
CA GLY A 573 1.72 -27.76 -7.24
C GLY A 573 2.03 -27.25 -5.84
N THR A 574 1.00 -26.80 -5.14
CA THR A 574 1.06 -26.56 -3.70
C THR A 574 1.10 -27.91 -2.98
N ASP A 575 2.24 -28.59 -3.07
CA ASP A 575 2.60 -29.66 -2.15
C ASP A 575 3.23 -29.03 -0.91
N THR A 576 2.39 -28.73 0.07
CA THR A 576 2.79 -28.68 1.47
C THR A 576 2.00 -29.74 2.21
N SER A 577 2.62 -30.92 2.32
CA SER A 577 2.41 -31.86 3.43
C SER A 577 3.35 -31.52 4.57
#